data_AF-A0A7X0MI82-F1
#
_entry.id   AF-A0A7X0MI82-F1
#
_cell.length_a   1.000
_cell.length_b   1.000
_cell.length_c   1.000
_cell.angle_alpha   90.00
_cell.angle_beta   90.00
_cell.angle_gamma   90.00
#
_symmetry.space_group_name_H-M   'P 1'
#
loop_
_entity.id
_entity.type
_entity.pdbx_description
1 polymer ?
#
loop_
_entity_poly.entity_id
_entity_poly.type
_entity_poly.pdbx_seq_one_letter_code
_entity_poly.pdbx_strand_id
1 'polypeptide(L)'
;MDDRENKHSIQTTGLKILGFILCMSMTYACTQPKISGSNDKQKPELVKRSADDQLIIYLDSIASKFADQKFNAGKLKLLTDSFSRYFPLKYDQSGQSVVDSVISVDLRQSNDINQQDEVSLSLPYAIGSKLSFKKITAYFGPVTPRDPMVPPGKMPLPAIIDLKNHFKNRHLPLSLNITASDYPEAQTNQIVYIRIVKSKEK
;
A
#
# COMPACT_ATOMS: atom_id res chain seq x y z
N MET A 1 -53.71 39.02 -35.70
CA MET A 1 -53.47 39.11 -37.15
C MET A 1 -51.97 39.08 -37.30
N ASP A 2 -51.41 37.88 -37.24
CA ASP A 2 -50.99 37.06 -38.41
C ASP A 2 -49.61 37.56 -38.88
N ASP A 3 -48.58 36.76 -39.12
CA ASP A 3 -48.50 35.33 -39.28
C ASP A 3 -47.03 34.89 -39.11
N ARG A 4 -46.84 33.60 -38.85
CA ARG A 4 -45.54 32.92 -38.90
C ARG A 4 -45.10 32.76 -40.36
N GLU A 5 -43.79 32.83 -40.62
CA GLU A 5 -43.00 31.87 -41.42
C GLU A 5 -41.64 32.49 -41.80
N ASN A 6 -40.52 31.92 -41.33
CA ASN A 6 -39.82 30.91 -42.10
C ASN A 6 -38.61 30.35 -41.34
N LYS A 7 -38.33 29.09 -41.66
CA LYS A 7 -37.58 28.09 -40.94
C LYS A 7 -36.22 27.86 -41.61
N HIS A 8 -35.24 27.39 -40.84
CA HIS A 8 -34.00 26.73 -41.26
C HIS A 8 -32.98 27.55 -42.08
N SER A 9 -31.87 27.92 -41.44
CA SER A 9 -30.55 27.65 -42.03
C SER A 9 -29.40 27.86 -41.03
N ILE A 10 -28.78 26.76 -40.59
CA ILE A 10 -27.32 26.63 -40.42
C ILE A 10 -26.70 27.51 -39.31
N GLN A 11 -26.53 27.10 -38.05
CA GLN A 11 -25.83 25.90 -37.57
C GLN A 11 -24.42 25.65 -38.16
N THR A 12 -23.62 26.68 -38.49
CA THR A 12 -22.17 26.50 -38.75
C THR A 12 -21.31 27.73 -38.43
N THR A 13 -21.42 28.30 -37.23
CA THR A 13 -20.56 29.44 -36.81
C THR A 13 -19.50 29.06 -35.77
N GLY A 14 -19.37 27.78 -35.42
CA GLY A 14 -18.40 27.29 -34.44
C GLY A 14 -17.29 26.37 -34.98
N LEU A 15 -17.31 26.05 -36.29
CA LEU A 15 -16.44 25.01 -36.88
C LEU A 15 -15.39 25.55 -37.88
N LYS A 16 -15.17 26.87 -37.93
CA LYS A 16 -14.12 27.48 -38.78
C LYS A 16 -12.93 28.06 -38.01
N ILE A 17 -13.01 28.13 -36.67
CA ILE A 17 -11.90 28.63 -35.83
C ILE A 17 -10.94 27.48 -35.42
N LEU A 18 -11.36 26.21 -35.55
CA LEU A 18 -10.54 25.06 -35.16
C LEU A 18 -9.49 24.63 -36.20
N GLY A 19 -9.57 25.12 -37.45
CA GLY A 19 -8.68 24.72 -38.55
C GLY A 19 -7.39 25.54 -38.70
N PHE A 20 -7.36 26.77 -38.18
CA PHE A 20 -6.22 27.68 -38.40
C PHE A 20 -5.13 27.56 -37.32
N ILE A 21 -5.45 27.03 -36.14
CA ILE A 21 -4.48 26.81 -35.06
C ILE A 21 -3.65 25.52 -35.30
N LEU A 22 -4.11 24.61 -36.16
CA LEU A 22 -3.44 23.32 -36.40
C LEU A 22 -2.30 23.35 -37.42
N CYS A 23 -2.06 24.46 -38.12
CA CYS A 23 -1.08 24.52 -39.22
C CYS A 23 0.18 25.36 -38.93
N MET A 24 0.39 25.86 -37.71
CA MET A 24 1.57 26.70 -37.38
C MET A 24 2.48 26.15 -36.26
N SER A 25 2.53 24.83 -36.04
CA SER A 25 3.47 24.21 -35.08
C SER A 25 4.48 23.25 -35.72
N MET A 26 4.66 23.29 -37.05
CA MET A 26 5.52 22.37 -37.81
C MET A 26 6.91 22.91 -38.18
N THR A 27 7.43 23.95 -37.52
CA THR A 27 8.83 24.39 -37.71
C THR A 27 9.49 24.85 -36.41
N TYR A 28 9.66 23.92 -35.46
CA TYR A 28 10.79 23.98 -34.53
C TYR A 28 11.54 22.64 -34.60
N ALA A 29 12.05 22.36 -35.80
CA ALA A 29 13.12 21.42 -35.99
C ALA A 29 14.39 21.96 -35.33
N CYS A 30 14.89 21.22 -34.34
CA CYS A 30 16.29 21.08 -33.94
C CYS A 30 17.18 22.34 -33.97
N THR A 31 17.18 23.08 -32.87
CA THR A 31 18.43 23.61 -32.32
C THR A 31 18.56 23.10 -30.88
N GLN A 32 19.25 21.97 -30.72
CA GLN A 32 19.72 21.55 -29.40
C GLN A 32 20.71 22.62 -28.89
N PRO A 33 20.52 23.17 -27.68
CA PRO A 33 21.58 23.92 -27.05
C PRO A 33 22.74 22.95 -26.81
N LYS A 34 23.95 23.31 -27.27
CA LYS A 34 25.19 22.63 -26.89
C LYS A 34 25.33 22.74 -25.38
N ILE A 35 24.85 21.73 -24.66
CA ILE A 35 25.20 21.52 -23.26
C ILE A 35 26.60 20.90 -23.26
N SER A 36 27.59 21.77 -23.30
CA SER A 36 28.96 21.43 -22.94
C SER A 36 28.98 21.20 -21.42
N GLY A 37 28.82 19.95 -21.00
CA GLY A 37 28.85 19.60 -19.58
C GLY A 37 28.40 18.17 -19.31
N SER A 38 29.36 17.25 -19.34
CA SER A 38 29.35 15.96 -18.61
C SER A 38 28.00 15.26 -18.48
N ASN A 39 27.62 14.49 -19.50
CA ASN A 39 26.61 13.42 -19.36
C ASN A 39 27.21 12.24 -18.56
N ASP A 40 27.39 12.42 -17.26
CA ASP A 40 27.17 11.32 -16.34
C ASP A 40 25.67 11.31 -16.01
N LYS A 41 24.89 10.78 -16.96
CA LYS A 41 23.58 10.23 -16.60
C LYS A 41 23.88 9.03 -15.72
N GLN A 42 24.09 9.27 -14.43
CA GLN A 42 23.85 8.26 -13.41
C GLN A 42 22.43 7.78 -13.64
N LYS A 43 22.32 6.64 -14.34
CA LYS A 43 21.16 5.76 -14.26
C LYS A 43 20.87 5.70 -12.76
N PRO A 44 19.67 6.07 -12.28
CA PRO A 44 19.39 5.98 -10.86
C PRO A 44 19.71 4.54 -10.48
N GLU A 45 20.77 4.38 -9.69
CA GLU A 45 21.20 3.08 -9.21
C GLU A 45 19.99 2.58 -8.44
N LEU A 46 19.35 1.53 -8.96
CA LEU A 46 18.15 0.97 -8.36
C LEU A 46 18.63 0.34 -7.05
N VAL A 47 18.71 1.14 -5.99
CA VAL A 47 19.15 0.71 -4.67
C VAL A 47 18.28 -0.48 -4.31
N LYS A 48 18.88 -1.67 -4.35
CA LYS A 48 18.18 -2.93 -4.10
C LYS A 48 17.83 -2.95 -2.62
N ARG A 49 16.64 -2.48 -2.28
CA ARG A 49 16.13 -2.47 -0.91
C ARG A 49 16.06 -3.90 -0.38
N SER A 50 16.31 -4.06 0.93
CA SER A 50 16.23 -5.37 1.57
C SER A 50 14.79 -5.88 1.62
N ALA A 51 14.61 -7.17 1.89
CA ALA A 51 13.28 -7.76 2.08
C ALA A 51 12.51 -7.08 3.23
N ASP A 52 13.22 -6.76 4.32
CA ASP A 52 12.67 -6.00 5.46
C ASP A 52 12.14 -4.64 5.00
N ASP A 53 12.95 -3.88 4.26
CA ASP A 53 12.57 -2.55 3.80
C ASP A 53 11.34 -2.61 2.90
N GLN A 54 11.33 -3.53 1.94
CA GLN A 54 10.20 -3.70 1.01
C GLN A 54 8.90 -4.03 1.76
N LEU A 55 8.98 -4.93 2.75
CA LEU A 55 7.84 -5.27 3.59
C LEU A 55 7.39 -4.07 4.44
N ILE A 56 8.33 -3.35 5.06
CA ILE A 56 8.04 -2.15 5.85
C ILE A 56 7.30 -1.11 5.03
N ILE A 57 7.79 -0.79 3.83
CA ILE A 57 7.16 0.18 2.93
C ILE A 57 5.76 -0.28 2.52
N TYR A 58 5.60 -1.58 2.26
CA TYR A 58 4.30 -2.14 1.90
C TYR A 58 3.30 -2.05 3.07
N LEU A 59 3.71 -2.44 4.27
CA LEU A 59 2.90 -2.34 5.50
C LEU A 59 2.53 -0.89 5.81
N ASP A 60 3.48 0.03 5.69
CA ASP A 60 3.26 1.48 5.88
C ASP A 60 2.26 2.02 4.86
N SER A 61 2.38 1.62 3.59
CA SER A 61 1.46 1.99 2.52
C SER A 61 0.06 1.46 2.75
N ILE A 62 -0.09 0.21 3.24
CA ILE A 62 -1.38 -0.34 3.63
C ILE A 62 -1.92 0.46 4.81
N ALA A 63 -1.18 0.56 5.91
CA ALA A 63 -1.66 1.16 7.15
C ALA A 63 -2.09 2.63 6.95
N SER A 64 -1.30 3.39 6.19
CA SER A 64 -1.63 4.78 5.83
C SER A 64 -2.95 4.90 5.06
N LYS A 65 -3.20 4.00 4.09
CA LYS A 65 -4.45 3.99 3.31
C LYS A 65 -5.61 3.35 4.08
N PHE A 66 -5.33 2.38 4.94
CA PHE A 66 -6.33 1.67 5.74
C PHE A 66 -6.90 2.54 6.85
N ALA A 67 -6.10 3.49 7.33
CA ALA A 67 -6.54 4.60 8.17
C ALA A 67 -7.69 5.41 7.53
N ASP A 68 -7.78 5.43 6.21
CA ASP A 68 -8.85 6.12 5.48
C ASP A 68 -10.10 5.21 5.39
N GLN A 69 -11.28 5.77 5.68
CA GLN A 69 -12.56 5.03 5.67
C GLN A 69 -12.93 4.39 4.32
N LYS A 70 -12.24 4.73 3.23
CA LYS A 70 -12.54 4.26 1.87
C LYS A 70 -11.65 3.09 1.42
N PHE A 71 -10.85 2.49 2.29
CA PHE A 71 -10.05 1.33 1.92
C PHE A 71 -10.92 0.09 1.71
N ASN A 72 -10.69 -0.66 0.64
CA ASN A 72 -11.47 -1.85 0.27
C ASN A 72 -10.60 -2.88 -0.47
N ALA A 73 -11.18 -4.04 -0.76
CA ALA A 73 -10.50 -5.15 -1.42
C ALA A 73 -9.83 -4.76 -2.74
N GLY A 74 -10.51 -3.96 -3.57
CA GLY A 74 -9.96 -3.51 -4.86
C GLY A 74 -8.72 -2.63 -4.70
N LYS A 75 -8.73 -1.73 -3.70
CA LYS A 75 -7.55 -0.89 -3.39
C LYS A 75 -6.40 -1.70 -2.81
N LEU A 76 -6.69 -2.68 -1.96
CA LEU A 76 -5.66 -3.58 -1.46
C LEU A 76 -5.04 -4.36 -2.60
N LYS A 77 -5.86 -4.97 -3.47
CA LYS A 77 -5.37 -5.70 -4.64
C LYS A 77 -4.46 -4.85 -5.52
N LEU A 78 -4.88 -3.63 -5.89
CA LEU A 78 -4.07 -2.71 -6.69
C LEU A 78 -2.72 -2.39 -6.03
N LEU A 79 -2.73 -2.16 -4.71
CA LEU A 79 -1.50 -1.93 -3.96
C LEU A 79 -0.61 -3.18 -3.96
N THR A 80 -1.16 -4.35 -3.66
CA THR A 80 -0.46 -5.64 -3.67
C THR A 80 0.15 -5.93 -5.04
N ASP A 81 -0.61 -5.76 -6.12
CA ASP A 81 -0.15 -5.96 -7.49
C ASP A 81 1.02 -5.03 -7.82
N SER A 82 1.01 -3.77 -7.35
CA SER A 82 2.11 -2.83 -7.55
C SER A 82 3.40 -3.23 -6.82
N PHE A 83 3.28 -3.81 -5.61
CA PHE A 83 4.42 -4.25 -4.81
C PHE A 83 4.91 -5.67 -5.18
N SER A 84 4.09 -6.47 -5.85
CA SER A 84 4.42 -7.83 -6.30
C SER A 84 5.69 -7.91 -7.15
N ARG A 85 6.07 -6.80 -7.81
CA ARG A 85 7.29 -6.68 -8.62
C ARG A 85 8.57 -6.62 -7.78
N TYR A 86 8.46 -6.22 -6.52
CA TYR A 86 9.58 -6.02 -5.61
C TYR A 86 9.65 -7.09 -4.51
N PHE A 87 8.51 -7.70 -4.20
CA PHE A 87 8.38 -8.65 -3.11
C PHE A 87 7.26 -9.67 -3.46
N PRO A 88 7.44 -10.97 -3.18
CA PRO A 88 6.50 -12.00 -3.64
C PRO A 88 5.20 -11.94 -2.83
N LEU A 89 4.25 -11.16 -3.32
CA LEU A 89 2.94 -10.91 -2.69
C LEU A 89 1.83 -11.39 -3.62
N LYS A 90 0.76 -11.91 -3.04
CA LYS A 90 -0.48 -12.24 -3.75
C LYS A 90 -1.68 -11.87 -2.89
N TYR A 91 -2.64 -11.19 -3.50
CA TYR A 91 -3.94 -10.97 -2.89
C TYR A 91 -4.76 -12.26 -3.03
N ASP A 92 -5.17 -12.88 -1.93
CA ASP A 92 -5.95 -14.11 -1.91
C ASP A 92 -7.32 -13.86 -1.27
N GLN A 93 -8.39 -14.18 -2.00
CA GLN A 93 -9.77 -14.10 -1.53
C GLN A 93 -10.42 -15.48 -1.34
N SER A 94 -9.69 -16.57 -1.57
CA SER A 94 -10.31 -17.80 -2.08
C SER A 94 -9.78 -19.12 -1.53
N GLY A 95 -8.96 -19.12 -0.47
CA GLY A 95 -8.49 -20.37 0.12
C GLY A 95 -7.67 -21.23 -0.85
N GLN A 96 -7.02 -20.60 -1.83
CA GLN A 96 -6.09 -21.29 -2.72
C GLN A 96 -4.87 -21.74 -1.93
N SER A 97 -4.27 -22.86 -2.35
CA SER A 97 -2.99 -23.33 -1.81
C SER A 97 -1.97 -22.17 -1.84
N VAL A 98 -1.52 -21.78 -0.65
CA VAL A 98 -0.45 -20.80 -0.47
C VAL A 98 0.84 -21.46 -0.92
N VAL A 99 1.47 -20.87 -1.94
CA VAL A 99 2.79 -21.34 -2.38
C VAL A 99 3.80 -20.93 -1.32
N ASP A 100 4.69 -21.84 -0.92
CA ASP A 100 5.72 -21.60 0.11
C ASP A 100 6.72 -20.46 -0.21
N SER A 101 6.61 -19.87 -1.40
CA SER A 101 7.43 -18.75 -1.86
C SER A 101 6.68 -17.42 -1.96
N VAL A 102 5.41 -17.33 -1.54
CA VAL A 102 4.57 -16.13 -1.73
C VAL A 102 3.85 -15.77 -0.44
N ILE A 103 3.83 -14.48 -0.11
CA ILE A 103 3.03 -13.93 0.98
C ILE A 103 1.59 -13.74 0.50
N SER A 104 0.66 -14.34 1.22
CA SER A 104 -0.77 -14.14 0.98
C SER A 104 -1.27 -12.94 1.75
N VAL A 105 -2.06 -12.09 1.09
CA VAL A 105 -2.65 -10.89 1.66
C VAL A 105 -4.17 -10.98 1.56
N ASP A 106 -4.85 -10.79 2.68
CA ASP A 106 -6.32 -10.80 2.79
C ASP A 106 -6.82 -9.52 3.49
N LEU A 107 -8.05 -9.13 3.19
CA LEU A 107 -8.75 -8.03 3.86
C LEU A 107 -10.08 -8.54 4.38
N ARG A 108 -10.29 -8.37 5.69
CA ARG A 108 -11.58 -8.58 6.34
C ARG A 108 -12.11 -7.26 6.83
N GLN A 109 -13.32 -6.95 6.40
CA GLN A 109 -14.06 -5.78 6.87
C GLN A 109 -15.38 -6.25 7.44
N SER A 110 -15.75 -5.67 8.56
CA SER A 110 -17.05 -5.92 9.18
C SER A 110 -17.94 -4.67 9.11
N ASN A 111 -19.24 -4.86 9.01
CA ASN A 111 -20.19 -3.76 9.15
C ASN A 111 -20.55 -3.50 10.63
N ASP A 112 -20.17 -4.40 11.53
CA ASP A 112 -20.38 -4.25 12.98
C ASP A 112 -19.32 -3.31 13.57
N ILE A 113 -19.75 -2.34 14.37
CA ILE A 113 -18.89 -1.35 15.03
C ILE A 113 -18.03 -1.98 16.14
N ASN A 114 -18.49 -3.08 16.72
CA ASN A 114 -17.76 -3.82 17.76
C ASN A 114 -16.73 -4.79 17.13
N GLN A 115 -16.76 -4.96 15.81
CA GLN A 115 -15.83 -5.81 15.09
C GLN A 115 -14.76 -4.97 14.39
N GLN A 116 -13.52 -5.41 14.54
CA GLN A 116 -12.37 -4.77 13.92
C GLN A 116 -12.31 -5.07 12.42
N ASP A 117 -11.76 -4.13 11.64
CA ASP A 117 -11.31 -4.45 10.29
C ASP A 117 -9.84 -4.89 10.35
N GLU A 118 -9.45 -5.87 9.54
CA GLU A 118 -8.07 -6.36 9.49
C GLU A 118 -7.57 -6.55 8.05
N VAL A 119 -6.33 -6.13 7.80
CA VAL A 119 -5.53 -6.62 6.66
C VAL A 119 -4.54 -7.62 7.22
N SER A 120 -4.58 -8.85 6.71
CA SER A 120 -3.72 -9.95 7.16
C SER A 120 -2.72 -10.34 6.10
N LEU A 121 -1.46 -10.48 6.50
CA LEU A 121 -0.39 -11.08 5.71
C LEU A 121 -0.02 -12.42 6.36
N SER A 122 -0.06 -13.50 5.58
CA SER A 122 0.47 -14.81 5.94
C SER A 122 1.80 -15.02 5.24
N LEU A 123 2.85 -15.29 6.03
CA LEU A 123 4.21 -15.38 5.54
C LEU A 123 4.68 -16.84 5.58
N PRO A 124 5.05 -17.43 4.43
CA PRO A 124 5.62 -18.77 4.42
C PRO A 124 7.01 -18.77 5.04
N TYR A 125 7.44 -19.94 5.53
CA TYR A 125 8.71 -20.10 6.24
C TYR A 125 9.92 -19.51 5.49
N ALA A 126 10.00 -19.74 4.18
CA ALA A 126 11.12 -19.31 3.34
C ALA A 126 11.32 -17.77 3.27
N ILE A 127 10.28 -17.02 3.65
CA ILE A 127 10.30 -15.55 3.73
C ILE A 127 10.33 -15.11 5.20
N GLY A 128 9.40 -15.64 6.02
CA GLY A 128 9.24 -15.26 7.42
C GLY A 128 10.49 -15.44 8.29
N SER A 129 11.30 -16.46 8.01
CA SER A 129 12.58 -16.75 8.70
C SER A 129 13.72 -15.80 8.34
N LYS A 130 13.56 -14.98 7.29
CA LYS A 130 14.59 -14.03 6.81
C LYS A 130 14.29 -12.59 7.22
N LEU A 131 13.14 -12.35 7.82
CA LEU A 131 12.69 -11.02 8.22
C LEU A 131 13.11 -10.74 9.65
N SER A 132 13.55 -9.51 9.90
CA SER A 132 13.93 -9.08 11.23
C SER A 132 12.78 -8.40 11.95
N PHE A 133 12.34 -9.02 13.04
CA PHE A 133 11.33 -8.45 13.93
C PHE A 133 11.80 -7.12 14.54
N LYS A 134 13.09 -7.05 14.92
CA LYS A 134 13.75 -5.85 15.42
C LYS A 134 13.73 -4.70 14.41
N LYS A 135 13.94 -4.96 13.11
CA LYS A 135 13.87 -3.90 12.10
C LYS A 135 12.45 -3.36 11.93
N ILE A 136 11.45 -4.24 11.93
CA ILE A 136 10.05 -3.85 11.79
C ILE A 136 9.62 -2.98 13.00
N THR A 137 9.93 -3.41 14.22
CA THR A 137 9.67 -2.64 15.44
C THR A 137 10.45 -1.32 15.49
N ALA A 138 11.70 -1.29 15.01
CA ALA A 138 12.46 -0.05 14.93
C ALA A 138 11.80 1.00 14.01
N TYR A 139 11.08 0.57 12.98
CA TYR A 139 10.36 1.48 12.08
C TYR A 139 9.00 1.94 12.63
N PHE A 140 8.16 1.00 13.06
CA PHE A 140 6.77 1.30 13.47
C PHE A 140 6.62 1.77 14.92
N GLY A 141 7.64 1.53 15.75
CA GLY A 141 7.63 1.89 17.16
C GLY A 141 7.68 0.68 18.10
N PRO A 142 7.76 0.96 19.40
CA PRO A 142 7.92 -0.08 20.42
C PRO A 142 6.70 -0.98 20.50
N VAL A 143 6.93 -2.23 20.92
CA VAL A 143 5.87 -3.17 21.26
C VAL A 143 5.16 -2.68 22.51
N THR A 144 3.83 -2.62 22.46
CA THR A 144 2.97 -2.31 23.60
C THR A 144 3.13 -3.40 24.67
N PRO A 145 3.43 -3.03 25.94
CA PRO A 145 3.49 -3.99 27.03
C PRO A 145 2.18 -4.77 27.14
N ARG A 146 2.27 -6.09 27.35
CA ARG A 146 1.07 -6.89 27.59
C ARG A 146 0.50 -6.61 28.96
N ASP A 147 -0.80 -6.76 29.08
CA ASP A 147 -1.48 -6.82 30.37
C ASP A 147 -0.91 -8.01 31.18
N PRO A 148 -0.38 -7.78 32.39
CA PRO A 148 0.15 -8.83 33.25
C PRO A 148 -0.89 -9.91 33.62
N MET A 149 -2.19 -9.67 33.42
CA MET A 149 -3.25 -10.65 33.68
C MET A 149 -3.37 -11.73 32.59
N VAL A 150 -2.72 -11.57 31.42
CA VAL A 150 -2.68 -12.64 30.40
C VAL A 150 -1.77 -13.76 30.89
N PRO A 151 -2.29 -14.98 31.12
CA PRO A 151 -1.47 -16.07 31.61
C PRO A 151 -0.31 -16.32 30.62
N PRO A 152 0.88 -16.72 31.10
CA PRO A 152 1.96 -17.17 30.23
C PRO A 152 1.53 -18.46 29.50
N GLY A 153 0.79 -18.31 28.40
CA GLY A 153 0.30 -19.39 27.54
C GLY A 153 1.26 -19.70 26.40
N LYS A 154 1.01 -20.83 25.72
CA LYS A 154 1.82 -21.36 24.59
C LYS A 154 2.05 -20.27 23.54
N MET A 155 3.32 -19.89 23.40
CA MET A 155 3.80 -19.04 22.30
C MET A 155 3.50 -19.69 20.93
N PRO A 156 3.37 -18.88 19.86
CA PRO A 156 3.58 -17.45 19.84
C PRO A 156 2.29 -16.61 19.94
N LEU A 157 2.23 -15.80 20.99
CA LEU A 157 1.25 -14.72 21.11
C LEU A 157 1.71 -13.52 20.26
N PRO A 158 0.80 -12.78 19.61
CA PRO A 158 1.17 -11.62 18.81
C PRO A 158 1.84 -10.53 19.66
N ALA A 159 2.90 -9.92 19.13
CA ALA A 159 3.40 -8.64 19.59
C ALA A 159 2.55 -7.53 18.95
N ILE A 160 2.15 -6.54 19.74
CA ILE A 160 1.26 -5.46 19.30
C ILE A 160 2.05 -4.16 19.29
N ILE A 161 1.99 -3.39 18.21
CA ILE A 161 2.57 -2.05 18.09
C ILE A 161 1.42 -1.07 17.81
N ASP A 162 1.22 -0.09 18.68
CA ASP A 162 0.25 0.99 18.44
C ASP A 162 0.83 2.00 17.42
N LEU A 163 0.12 2.20 16.32
CA LEU A 163 0.54 3.09 15.23
C LEU A 163 0.09 4.55 15.43
N LYS A 164 -0.50 4.90 16.57
CA LYS A 164 -0.93 6.28 16.89
C LYS A 164 0.19 7.31 16.77
N ASN A 165 1.40 6.95 17.20
CA ASN A 165 2.57 7.85 17.10
C ASN A 165 3.17 7.87 15.68
N HIS A 166 2.95 6.79 14.92
CA HIS A 166 3.44 6.64 13.55
C HIS A 166 2.60 7.46 12.56
N PHE A 167 1.29 7.54 12.78
CA PHE A 167 0.37 8.35 11.98
C PHE A 167 -0.26 9.48 12.81
N LYS A 168 0.41 10.63 12.85
CA LYS A 168 -0.12 11.83 13.50
C LYS A 168 -1.45 12.24 12.84
N ASN A 169 -2.46 12.56 13.64
CA ASN A 169 -3.76 13.10 13.22
C ASN A 169 -4.76 12.10 12.57
N ARG A 170 -4.66 10.80 12.86
CA ARG A 170 -5.68 9.83 12.42
C ARG A 170 -6.82 9.70 13.43
N HIS A 171 -8.04 9.58 12.92
CA HIS A 171 -9.28 9.54 13.72
C HIS A 171 -9.57 8.19 14.36
N LEU A 172 -8.99 7.09 13.85
CA LEU A 172 -9.25 5.74 14.33
C LEU A 172 -7.95 5.05 14.79
N PRO A 173 -8.00 4.27 15.88
CA PRO A 173 -6.84 3.51 16.34
C PRO A 173 -6.43 2.45 15.32
N LEU A 174 -5.14 2.43 15.00
CA LEU A 174 -4.52 1.39 14.19
C LEU A 174 -3.43 0.69 15.00
N SER A 175 -3.36 -0.63 14.90
CA SER A 175 -2.26 -1.41 15.47
C SER A 175 -1.66 -2.36 14.45
N LEU A 176 -0.37 -2.65 14.61
CA LEU A 176 0.33 -3.71 13.89
C LEU A 176 0.53 -4.89 14.83
N ASN A 177 -0.08 -6.02 14.52
CA ASN A 177 0.01 -7.25 15.29
C ASN A 177 0.90 -8.23 14.55
N ILE A 178 2.04 -8.60 15.14
CA ILE A 178 3.03 -9.46 14.53
C ILE A 178 3.14 -10.75 15.35
N THR A 179 2.85 -11.89 14.73
CA THR A 179 3.07 -13.21 15.31
C THR A 179 4.37 -13.77 14.77
N ALA A 180 5.33 -14.01 15.66
CA ALA A 180 6.62 -14.61 15.33
C ALA A 180 6.93 -15.77 16.28
N SER A 181 7.64 -16.79 15.83
CA SER A 181 7.95 -18.00 16.62
C SER A 181 8.61 -17.69 17.95
N ASP A 182 9.47 -16.66 17.99
CA ASP A 182 10.29 -16.30 19.13
C ASP A 182 10.14 -14.81 19.45
N TYR A 183 9.83 -14.49 20.71
CA TYR A 183 9.85 -13.11 21.20
C TYR A 183 10.44 -13.07 22.63
N PRO A 184 11.54 -12.34 22.88
CA PRO A 184 12.31 -11.50 21.94
C PRO A 184 12.96 -12.29 20.80
N GLU A 185 13.34 -11.59 19.72
CA GLU A 185 13.86 -12.19 18.49
C GLU A 185 15.13 -13.05 18.74
N ALA A 186 15.05 -14.33 18.42
CA ALA A 186 16.15 -15.30 18.44
C ALA A 186 16.71 -15.57 17.03
N GLN A 187 17.82 -16.30 16.91
CA GLN A 187 18.41 -16.65 15.60
C GLN A 187 17.47 -17.47 14.71
N THR A 188 16.57 -18.26 15.30
CA THR A 188 15.59 -19.08 14.60
C THR A 188 14.23 -18.40 14.43
N ASN A 189 14.15 -17.10 14.73
CA ASN A 189 12.90 -16.36 14.68
C ASN A 189 12.26 -16.42 13.29
N GLN A 190 10.98 -16.73 13.26
CA GLN A 190 10.17 -16.72 12.06
C GLN A 190 8.94 -15.86 12.28
N ILE A 191 8.77 -14.82 11.46
CA ILE A 191 7.51 -14.08 11.40
C ILE A 191 6.50 -14.91 10.58
N VAL A 192 5.36 -15.25 11.19
CA VAL A 192 4.34 -16.12 10.58
C VAL A 192 3.15 -15.30 10.07
N TYR A 193 2.69 -14.35 10.88
CA TYR A 193 1.57 -13.48 10.52
C TYR A 193 1.88 -12.04 10.86
N ILE A 194 1.43 -11.13 10.00
CA ILE A 194 1.38 -9.70 10.29
C ILE A 194 -0.04 -9.24 10.00
N ARG A 195 -0.69 -8.58 10.96
CA ARG A 195 -2.04 -8.02 10.80
C ARG A 195 -2.02 -6.54 11.09
N ILE A 196 -2.60 -5.75 10.20
CA ILE A 196 -2.91 -4.34 10.45
C ILE A 196 -4.37 -4.30 10.88
N VAL A 197 -4.60 -3.92 12.14
CA VAL A 197 -5.92 -3.94 12.76
C VAL A 197 -6.39 -2.50 12.94
N LYS A 198 -7.63 -2.24 12.53
CA LYS A 198 -8.30 -0.95 12.69
C LYS A 198 -9.47 -1.12 13.63
N SER A 199 -9.41 -0.44 14.78
CA SER A 199 -10.58 -0.34 15.66
C SER A 199 -11.59 0.64 15.08
N LYS A 200 -12.88 0.33 15.26
CA LYS A 200 -13.99 1.22 14.90
C LYS A 200 -14.59 1.94 16.10
N GLU A 201 -14.25 1.47 17.30
CA GLU A 201 -14.61 2.12 18.54
C GLU A 201 -13.74 3.37 18.74
N LYS A 202 -14.37 4.45 19.21
CA LYS A 202 -13.72 5.75 19.48
C LYS A 202 -13.35 5.88 20.94
#